data_AF-W0JP45-F1
#
_entry.id   AF-W0JP45-F1
#
_cell.length_a   1.000
_cell.length_b   1.000
_cell.length_c   1.000
_cell.angle_alpha   90.00
_cell.angle_beta   90.00
_cell.angle_gamma   90.00
#
_symmetry.space_group_name_H-M   'P 1'
#
loop_
_entity.id
_entity.type
_entity.pdbx_description
1 polymer ?
#
loop_
_entity_poly.entity_id
_entity_poly.type
_entity_poly.pdbx_seq_one_letter_code
_entity_poly.pdbx_strand_id
1 'polypeptide(L)'
;MGKNLNHNSNIVETVANSPNELTPIFTVDPEDGTYVTIENEVSQGDAAGIAIYAKLFDADGDPLPTDTTMVLSGRRPGDTRYQTLSYEQDNISTYNNKSISQQQDSNHVDSVKHELKAERVNIRDVDEFAVEINSDEAIDWGESKLYFERTGVSEHQR
;
A
#
# COMPACT_ATOMS: atom_id res chain seq x y z
N MET A 1 15.37 -3.22 -12.51
CA MET A 1 15.18 -4.27 -11.47
C MET A 1 14.10 -3.77 -10.54
N GLY A 2 13.20 -4.64 -10.07
CA GLY A 2 12.16 -4.22 -9.12
C GLY A 2 12.75 -3.78 -7.77
N LYS A 3 12.15 -2.76 -7.13
CA LYS A 3 12.54 -2.23 -5.82
C LYS A 3 11.73 -2.92 -4.72
N ASN A 4 12.38 -3.26 -3.61
CA ASN A 4 11.68 -3.75 -2.43
C ASN A 4 11.18 -2.54 -1.64
N LEU A 5 9.86 -2.37 -1.61
CA LEU A 5 9.18 -1.30 -0.88
C LEU A 5 8.32 -1.94 0.22
N ASN A 6 8.64 -1.66 1.47
CA ASN A 6 7.96 -2.22 2.64
C ASN A 6 8.04 -1.25 3.84
N HIS A 7 7.36 -1.59 4.93
CA HIS A 7 7.24 -0.73 6.13
C HIS A 7 8.56 -0.39 6.83
N ASN A 8 9.66 -1.10 6.54
CA ASN A 8 10.99 -0.78 7.06
C ASN A 8 11.90 -0.07 6.03
N SER A 9 11.38 0.29 4.86
CA SER A 9 12.14 1.03 3.85
C SER A 9 12.48 2.43 4.38
N ASN A 10 13.68 2.93 4.06
CA ASN A 10 14.16 4.24 4.51
C ASN A 10 13.38 5.43 3.94
N ILE A 11 12.69 5.21 2.82
CA ILE A 11 11.81 6.19 2.15
C ILE A 11 10.35 6.05 2.58
N VAL A 12 10.08 5.34 3.69
CA VAL A 12 8.74 5.06 4.17
C VAL A 12 8.56 5.61 5.58
N GLU A 13 7.47 6.33 5.78
CA GLU A 13 6.95 6.69 7.09
C GLU A 13 5.69 5.87 7.38
N THR A 14 5.60 5.32 8.59
CA THR A 14 4.43 4.57 9.05
C THR A 14 3.81 5.26 10.26
N VAL A 15 2.51 5.49 10.23
CA VAL A 15 1.75 6.13 11.31
C VAL A 15 0.45 5.37 11.57
N ALA A 16 -0.09 5.50 12.79
CA ALA A 16 -1.40 4.97 13.12
C ALA A 16 -2.50 5.79 12.43
N ASN A 17 -3.56 5.13 11.95
CA ASN A 17 -4.74 5.81 11.42
C ASN A 17 -5.55 6.46 12.56
N SER A 18 -6.34 7.48 12.19
CA SER A 18 -7.44 7.91 13.04
C SER A 18 -8.64 6.99 12.80
N PRO A 19 -9.27 6.43 13.87
CA PRO A 19 -10.44 5.58 13.72
C PRO A 19 -11.58 6.27 12.96
N ASN A 20 -12.30 5.51 12.13
CA ASN A 20 -13.43 5.98 11.32
C ASN A 20 -13.09 7.10 10.30
N GLU A 21 -11.82 7.35 10.04
CA GLU A 21 -11.36 8.35 9.07
C GLU A 21 -10.36 7.73 8.10
N LEU A 22 -10.52 8.02 6.81
CA LEU A 22 -9.54 7.62 5.79
C LEU A 22 -8.23 8.36 6.06
N THR A 23 -7.22 7.63 6.54
CA THR A 23 -5.96 8.19 7.04
C THR A 23 -4.77 7.46 6.41
N PRO A 24 -3.72 8.17 5.97
CA PRO A 24 -2.48 7.54 5.54
C PRO A 24 -1.85 6.77 6.70
N ILE A 25 -1.53 5.49 6.48
CA ILE A 25 -0.80 4.66 7.46
C ILE A 25 0.62 4.35 7.01
N PHE A 26 0.87 4.45 5.71
CA PHE A 26 2.14 4.16 5.06
C PHE A 26 2.34 5.21 3.98
N THR A 27 3.36 6.05 4.12
CA THR A 27 3.68 7.12 3.17
C THR A 27 5.06 6.88 2.60
N VAL A 28 5.17 6.97 1.28
CA VAL A 28 6.43 6.89 0.52
C VAL A 28 6.85 8.30 0.15
N ASP A 29 8.07 8.65 0.52
CA ASP A 29 8.75 9.90 0.19
C ASP A 29 10.09 9.56 -0.47
N PRO A 30 10.16 9.54 -1.82
CA PRO A 30 11.38 9.15 -2.54
C PRO A 30 12.58 10.04 -2.22
N GLU A 31 13.79 9.49 -2.32
CA GLU A 31 15.02 10.27 -2.09
C GLU A 31 15.18 11.38 -3.15
N ASP A 32 15.79 12.51 -2.75
CA ASP A 32 16.08 13.64 -3.63
C ASP A 32 16.71 13.21 -4.97
N GLY A 33 16.14 13.66 -6.07
CA GLY A 33 16.61 13.32 -7.42
C GLY A 33 16.26 11.91 -7.90
N THR A 34 15.37 11.19 -7.20
CA THR A 34 14.83 9.91 -7.64
C THR A 34 13.33 9.99 -7.94
N TYR A 35 12.79 8.97 -8.59
CA TYR A 35 11.35 8.74 -8.62
C TYR A 35 11.06 7.24 -8.54
N VAL A 36 9.95 6.92 -7.89
CA VAL A 36 9.43 5.56 -7.77
C VAL A 36 8.22 5.41 -8.69
N THR A 37 8.22 4.37 -9.50
CA THR A 37 7.08 4.01 -10.35
C THR A 37 6.41 2.77 -9.79
N ILE A 38 5.09 2.86 -9.59
CA ILE A 38 4.21 1.74 -9.27
C ILE A 38 3.41 1.42 -10.52
N GLU A 39 3.58 0.22 -11.06
CA GLU A 39 2.87 -0.26 -12.25
C GLU A 39 1.54 -0.90 -11.84
N ASN A 40 0.50 -0.73 -12.67
CA ASN A 40 -0.81 -1.37 -12.47
C ASN A 40 -0.82 -2.86 -12.87
N GLU A 41 0.32 -3.52 -12.74
CA GLU A 41 0.54 -4.89 -13.15
C GLU A 41 1.72 -5.48 -12.36
N VAL A 42 1.64 -6.77 -12.09
CA VAL A 42 2.71 -7.57 -11.51
C VAL A 42 2.84 -8.87 -12.27
N SER A 43 4.00 -9.52 -12.13
CA SER A 43 4.30 -10.75 -12.89
C SER A 43 3.44 -11.97 -12.54
N GLN A 44 2.66 -11.91 -11.46
CA GLN A 44 1.87 -13.04 -10.94
C GLN A 44 0.38 -12.74 -10.89
N GLY A 45 -0.43 -13.76 -11.17
CA GLY A 45 -1.90 -13.65 -11.24
C GLY A 45 -2.38 -12.97 -12.53
N ASP A 46 -3.69 -12.94 -12.73
CA ASP A 46 -4.30 -12.50 -13.99
C ASP A 46 -5.00 -11.13 -13.88
N ALA A 47 -5.32 -10.68 -12.67
CA ALA A 47 -5.98 -9.39 -12.47
C ALA A 47 -5.00 -8.21 -12.62
N ALA A 48 -5.53 -7.05 -13.04
CA ALA A 48 -4.77 -5.80 -13.00
C ALA A 48 -4.56 -5.33 -11.55
N GLY A 49 -3.53 -4.53 -11.32
CA GLY A 49 -3.22 -3.98 -10.01
C GLY A 49 -1.84 -4.32 -9.49
N ILE A 50 -1.38 -3.47 -8.59
CA ILE A 50 -0.20 -3.73 -7.78
C ILE A 50 -0.59 -4.64 -6.62
N ALA A 51 0.07 -5.78 -6.47
CA ALA A 51 -0.13 -6.65 -5.32
C ALA A 51 0.52 -6.03 -4.08
N ILE A 52 -0.26 -5.91 -3.00
CA ILE A 52 0.20 -5.49 -1.69
C ILE A 52 0.01 -6.66 -0.75
N TYR A 53 1.03 -7.05 -0.02
CA TYR A 53 0.97 -8.10 0.99
C TYR A 53 0.99 -7.47 2.36
N ALA A 54 0.05 -7.84 3.22
CA ALA A 54 -0.07 -7.21 4.52
C ALA A 54 -0.57 -8.13 5.63
N LYS A 55 -0.16 -7.78 6.84
CA LYS A 55 -0.75 -8.20 8.10
C LYS A 55 -0.96 -6.94 8.93
N LEU A 56 -2.20 -6.60 9.19
CA LEU A 56 -2.60 -5.37 9.85
C LEU A 56 -3.25 -5.76 11.18
N PHE A 57 -2.67 -5.28 12.28
CA PHE A 57 -3.08 -5.58 13.64
C PHE A 57 -3.29 -4.28 14.41
N ASP A 58 -4.14 -4.32 15.41
CA ASP A 58 -4.28 -3.28 16.42
C ASP A 58 -3.27 -3.46 17.57
N ALA A 59 -3.35 -2.58 18.57
CA ALA A 59 -2.47 -2.60 19.74
C ALA A 59 -2.71 -3.77 20.70
N ASP A 60 -3.88 -4.44 20.61
CA ASP A 60 -4.19 -5.64 21.39
C ASP A 60 -3.66 -6.92 20.70
N GLY A 61 -3.09 -6.78 19.49
CA GLY A 61 -2.56 -7.87 18.68
C GLY A 61 -3.64 -8.61 17.89
N ASP A 62 -4.84 -8.04 17.81
CA ASP A 62 -5.94 -8.58 17.02
C ASP A 62 -5.89 -8.03 15.58
N PRO A 63 -6.26 -8.82 14.56
CA PRO A 63 -6.30 -8.33 13.19
C PRO A 63 -7.31 -7.17 13.07
N LEU A 64 -6.98 -6.15 12.28
CA LEU A 64 -7.91 -5.06 12.01
C LEU A 64 -9.26 -5.58 11.48
N PRO A 65 -10.38 -4.86 11.73
CA PRO A 65 -11.71 -5.24 11.28
C PRO A 65 -11.77 -5.58 9.79
N THR A 66 -12.49 -6.64 9.41
CA THR A 66 -12.50 -7.13 8.01
C THR A 66 -13.11 -6.15 7.01
N ASP A 67 -13.93 -5.21 7.48
CA ASP A 67 -14.55 -4.10 6.75
C ASP A 67 -13.67 -2.85 6.69
N THR A 68 -12.41 -2.95 7.16
CA THR A 68 -11.40 -1.92 6.90
C THR A 68 -11.30 -1.66 5.40
N THR A 69 -11.42 -0.39 5.02
CA THR A 69 -11.20 0.04 3.64
C THR A 69 -9.73 0.40 3.45
N MET A 70 -9.13 0.00 2.33
CA MET A 70 -7.77 0.37 1.95
C MET A 70 -7.75 0.98 0.55
N VAL A 71 -7.01 2.08 0.39
CA VAL A 71 -6.84 2.77 -0.88
C VAL A 71 -5.41 3.22 -1.07
N LEU A 72 -5.01 3.40 -2.33
CA LEU A 72 -3.77 4.05 -2.70
C LEU A 72 -4.05 5.48 -3.11
N SER A 73 -3.26 6.41 -2.59
CA SER A 73 -3.42 7.82 -2.85
C SER A 73 -2.08 8.51 -3.08
N GLY A 74 -2.12 9.70 -3.66
CA GLY A 74 -0.92 10.53 -3.82
C GLY A 74 -1.22 12.00 -3.57
N ARG A 75 -0.18 12.74 -3.20
CA ARG A 75 -0.23 14.18 -2.93
C ARG A 75 0.94 14.85 -3.62
N ARG A 76 0.66 15.86 -4.44
CA ARG A 76 1.71 16.65 -5.11
C ARG A 76 2.08 17.88 -4.27
N PRO A 77 3.23 18.51 -4.53
CA PRO A 77 3.56 19.79 -3.91
C PRO A 77 2.46 20.82 -4.13
N GLY A 78 1.99 21.40 -3.03
CA GLY A 78 0.94 22.42 -3.03
C GLY A 78 -0.49 21.86 -2.97
N ASP A 79 -0.68 20.54 -3.09
CA ASP A 79 -1.97 19.93 -2.83
C ASP A 79 -2.24 19.91 -1.31
N THR A 80 -3.46 20.30 -0.94
CA THR A 80 -3.88 20.31 0.47
C THR A 80 -4.39 18.95 0.95
N ARG A 81 -4.65 18.01 0.03
CA ARG A 81 -5.26 16.71 0.31
C ARG A 81 -4.69 15.64 -0.62
N TYR A 82 -4.67 14.40 -0.12
CA TYR A 82 -4.43 13.22 -0.94
C TYR A 82 -5.52 13.03 -1.99
N GLN A 83 -5.12 12.56 -3.17
CA GLN A 83 -6.00 12.16 -4.27
C GLN A 83 -5.95 10.64 -4.42
N THR A 84 -7.10 9.98 -4.41
CA THR A 84 -7.18 8.53 -4.53
C THR A 84 -6.79 8.05 -5.94
N LEU A 85 -5.72 7.27 -6.01
CA LEU A 85 -5.11 6.73 -7.22
C LEU A 85 -5.55 5.29 -7.55
N SER A 86 -6.07 4.53 -6.59
CA SER A 86 -6.66 3.20 -6.84
C SER A 86 -8.19 3.19 -6.72
N TYR A 87 -8.80 2.07 -7.10
CA TYR A 87 -10.12 1.70 -6.61
C TYR A 87 -10.06 1.33 -5.13
N GLU A 88 -11.19 1.44 -4.45
CA GLU A 88 -11.31 1.14 -3.03
C GLU A 88 -11.38 -0.36 -2.80
N GLN A 89 -10.58 -0.84 -1.84
CA GLN A 89 -10.68 -2.21 -1.33
C GLN A 89 -11.40 -2.13 0.02
N ASP A 90 -12.71 -2.29 0.04
CA ASP A 90 -13.58 -2.18 1.22
C ASP A 90 -13.60 -3.43 2.12
N ASN A 91 -12.72 -4.39 1.83
CA ASN A 91 -12.63 -5.63 2.57
C ASN A 91 -11.19 -6.17 2.65
N ILE A 92 -10.70 -6.37 3.88
CA ILE A 92 -9.37 -6.92 4.15
C ILE A 92 -9.39 -8.39 4.63
N SER A 93 -10.51 -9.11 4.45
CA SER A 93 -10.63 -10.49 4.94
C SER A 93 -9.53 -11.43 4.39
N THR A 94 -9.05 -11.19 3.17
CA THR A 94 -7.92 -11.93 2.60
C THR A 94 -6.65 -11.73 3.44
N TYR A 95 -6.33 -10.49 3.80
CA TYR A 95 -5.16 -10.15 4.62
C TYR A 95 -5.21 -10.83 5.99
N ASN A 96 -6.39 -10.83 6.62
CA ASN A 96 -6.61 -11.44 7.93
C ASN A 96 -6.45 -12.96 7.86
N ASN A 97 -7.09 -13.61 6.88
CA ASN A 97 -7.19 -15.07 6.78
C ASN A 97 -5.98 -15.76 6.14
N LYS A 98 -5.09 -15.04 5.47
CA LYS A 98 -3.94 -15.61 4.72
C LYS A 98 -2.62 -15.12 5.31
N SER A 99 -1.63 -15.99 5.44
CA SER A 99 -0.24 -15.57 5.71
C SER A 99 0.33 -14.80 4.54
N ILE A 100 1.42 -14.03 4.74
CA ILE A 100 2.08 -13.31 3.64
C ILE A 100 2.47 -14.25 2.49
N SER A 101 3.01 -15.43 2.81
CA SER A 101 3.36 -16.43 1.78
C SER A 101 2.12 -16.90 1.00
N GLN A 102 0.98 -17.09 1.68
CA GLN A 102 -0.25 -17.48 1.01
C GLN A 102 -0.83 -16.35 0.15
N GLN A 103 -0.65 -15.08 0.53
CA GLN A 103 -1.04 -13.94 -0.29
C GLN A 103 -0.17 -13.82 -1.55
N GLN A 104 1.10 -14.22 -1.46
CA GLN A 104 2.04 -14.26 -2.59
C GLN A 104 1.78 -15.40 -3.57
N ASP A 105 1.08 -16.44 -3.16
CA ASP A 105 0.77 -17.56 -4.03
C ASP A 105 -0.10 -17.13 -5.22
N SER A 106 0.17 -17.68 -6.41
CA SER A 106 -0.54 -17.34 -7.65
C SER A 106 -2.05 -17.54 -7.58
N ASN A 107 -2.53 -18.40 -6.69
CA ASN A 107 -3.97 -18.67 -6.49
C ASN A 107 -4.69 -17.58 -5.68
N HIS A 108 -3.93 -16.68 -5.04
CA HIS A 108 -4.46 -15.71 -4.08
C HIS A 108 -3.93 -14.29 -4.32
N VAL A 109 -2.84 -14.12 -5.07
CA VAL A 109 -2.24 -12.81 -5.35
C VAL A 109 -3.23 -11.82 -5.96
N ASP A 110 -4.16 -12.28 -6.80
CA ASP A 110 -5.19 -11.42 -7.40
C ASP A 110 -6.14 -10.82 -6.37
N SER A 111 -6.36 -11.49 -5.24
CA SER A 111 -7.25 -11.01 -4.16
C SER A 111 -6.62 -9.96 -3.25
N VAL A 112 -5.33 -9.63 -3.47
CA VAL A 112 -4.59 -8.58 -2.76
C VAL A 112 -4.03 -7.52 -3.71
N LYS A 113 -4.48 -7.51 -4.97
CA LYS A 113 -4.15 -6.49 -5.95
C LYS A 113 -5.00 -5.25 -5.76
N HIS A 114 -4.34 -4.10 -5.81
CA HIS A 114 -4.97 -2.78 -5.80
C HIS A 114 -4.92 -2.24 -7.21
N GLU A 115 -6.07 -2.23 -7.89
CA GLU A 115 -6.18 -1.70 -9.24
C GLU A 115 -6.05 -0.17 -9.22
N LEU A 116 -5.05 0.34 -9.94
CA LEU A 116 -4.82 1.76 -10.14
C LEU A 116 -5.80 2.31 -11.19
N LYS A 117 -6.24 3.56 -11.01
CA LYS A 117 -7.06 4.30 -11.98
C LYS A 117 -6.27 4.73 -13.24
N ALA A 118 -4.97 4.48 -13.25
CA ALA A 118 -4.06 4.73 -14.36
C ALA A 118 -3.19 3.49 -14.61
N GLU A 119 -2.56 3.38 -15.78
CA GLU A 119 -1.66 2.25 -16.09
C GLU A 119 -0.45 2.17 -15.14
N ARG A 120 -0.02 3.32 -14.61
CA ARG A 120 1.05 3.42 -13.62
C ARG A 120 0.96 4.74 -12.85
N VAL A 121 1.61 4.79 -11.70
CA VAL A 121 1.81 5.98 -10.89
C VAL A 121 3.30 6.27 -10.78
N ASN A 122 3.71 7.49 -11.14
CA ASN A 122 5.08 7.98 -10.92
C ASN A 122 5.06 8.92 -9.71
N ILE A 123 5.88 8.60 -8.72
CA ILE A 123 6.04 9.31 -7.45
C ILE A 123 7.41 9.96 -7.51
N ARG A 124 7.45 11.27 -7.74
CA ARG A 124 8.70 12.03 -7.77
C ARG A 124 9.20 12.26 -6.34
N ASP A 125 10.47 12.62 -6.21
CA ASP A 125 11.10 13.15 -4.99
C ASP A 125 10.37 14.34 -4.33
N VAL A 126 9.42 14.96 -5.02
CA VAL A 126 8.59 16.04 -4.49
C VAL A 126 7.15 15.61 -4.21
N ASP A 127 6.74 14.42 -4.68
CA ASP A 127 5.40 13.90 -4.49
C ASP A 127 5.39 12.90 -3.33
N GLU A 128 4.26 12.78 -2.67
CA GLU A 128 4.02 11.71 -1.71
C GLU A 128 3.05 10.69 -2.29
N PHE A 129 3.25 9.44 -1.92
CA PHE A 129 2.31 8.36 -2.16
C PHE A 129 1.95 7.69 -0.85
N ALA A 130 0.70 7.35 -0.64
CA ALA A 130 0.24 6.76 0.60
C ALA A 130 -0.64 5.53 0.36
N VAL A 131 -0.54 4.57 1.28
CA VAL A 131 -1.62 3.63 1.57
C VAL A 131 -2.45 4.25 2.68
N GLU A 132 -3.71 4.55 2.39
CA GLU A 132 -4.65 5.05 3.38
C GLU A 132 -5.63 3.94 3.77
N ILE A 133 -5.98 3.88 5.05
CA ILE A 133 -7.04 3.00 5.53
C ILE A 133 -8.13 3.77 6.25
N ASN A 134 -9.35 3.25 6.21
CA ASN A 134 -10.44 3.62 7.11
C ASN A 134 -10.85 2.37 7.89
N SER A 135 -10.66 2.40 9.20
CA SER A 135 -10.89 1.29 10.13
C SER A 135 -11.46 1.84 11.43
N ASP A 136 -12.29 1.05 12.09
CA ASP A 136 -12.82 1.38 13.42
C ASP A 136 -11.76 1.25 14.52
N GLU A 137 -10.68 0.50 14.27
CA GLU A 137 -9.53 0.35 15.16
C GLU A 137 -8.28 1.00 14.57
N ALA A 138 -7.38 1.43 15.45
CA ALA A 138 -6.09 2.03 15.09
C ALA A 138 -5.03 0.94 14.87
N ILE A 139 -4.30 1.01 13.76
CA ILE A 139 -3.20 0.11 13.45
C ILE A 139 -2.02 0.28 14.42
N ASP A 140 -1.44 -0.85 14.84
CA ASP A 140 -0.15 -0.90 15.50
C ASP A 140 0.93 -1.42 14.54
N TRP A 141 1.87 -0.54 14.19
CA TRP A 141 3.02 -0.89 13.34
C TRP A 141 4.10 -1.73 14.05
N GLY A 142 4.04 -1.86 15.37
CA GLY A 142 4.88 -2.82 16.10
C GLY A 142 4.54 -4.28 15.76
N GLU A 143 3.27 -4.55 15.46
CA GLU A 143 2.75 -5.88 15.11
C GLU A 143 2.46 -6.01 13.60
N SER A 144 2.20 -4.89 12.92
CA SER A 144 1.80 -4.85 11.52
C SER A 144 2.96 -4.87 10.53
N LYS A 145 2.69 -5.38 9.34
CA LYS A 145 3.65 -5.48 8.23
C LYS A 145 2.95 -5.23 6.91
N LEU A 146 3.58 -4.42 6.06
CA LEU A 146 3.14 -4.17 4.68
C LEU A 146 4.31 -4.28 3.71
N TYR A 147 4.05 -4.86 2.54
CA TYR A 147 5.00 -5.07 1.45
C TYR A 147 4.33 -4.82 0.10
N PHE A 148 5.02 -4.17 -0.81
CA PHE A 148 4.64 -4.13 -2.22
C PHE A 148 5.28 -5.28 -2.99
N GLU A 149 4.58 -5.82 -3.96
CA GLU A 149 5.15 -6.80 -4.89
C GLU A 149 6.25 -6.16 -5.72
N ARG A 150 7.45 -6.71 -5.56
CA ARG A 150 8.69 -6.14 -6.09
C ARG A 150 8.64 -5.95 -7.61
N THR A 151 7.98 -6.86 -8.33
CA THR A 151 7.92 -6.78 -9.79
C THR A 151 7.09 -5.60 -10.31
N GLY A 152 6.19 -5.04 -9.51
CA GLY A 152 5.38 -3.87 -9.86
C GLY A 152 5.93 -2.54 -9.34
N VAL A 153 7.09 -2.52 -8.68
CA VAL A 153 7.73 -1.29 -8.18
C VAL A 153 9.11 -1.12 -8.79
N SER A 154 9.38 0.04 -9.36
CA SER A 154 10.71 0.39 -9.89
C SER A 154 11.17 1.76 -9.39
N GLU A 155 12.48 1.93 -9.27
CA GLU A 155 13.10 3.20 -8.93
C GLU A 155 14.04 3.63 -10.04
N HIS A 156 14.07 4.94 -10.27
CA HIS A 156 14.82 5.57 -11.34
C HIS A 156 15.52 6.82 -10.82
N GLN A 157 16.70 7.09 -11.35
CA GLN A 157 17.37 8.37 -11.17
C GLN A 157 16.82 9.38 -12.18
N ARG A 158 16.70 10.64 -11.75
CA ARG A 158 16.21 11.74 -12.57
C ARG A 158 17.29 12.33 -13.48
#